data_AF-A0A1M6F0X5-F1
#
_entry.id   AF-A0A1M6F0X5-F1
#
_cell.length_a   1.000
_cell.length_b   1.000
_cell.length_c   1.000
_cell.angle_alpha   90.00
_cell.angle_beta   90.00
_cell.angle_gamma   90.00
#
_symmetry.space_group_name_H-M   'P 1'
#
loop_
_entity.id
_entity.type
_entity.pdbx_description
1 polymer ?
#
loop_
_entity_poly.entity_id
_entity_poly.type
_entity_poly.pdbx_seq_one_letter_code
_entity_poly.pdbx_strand_id
1 'polypeptide(L)'
;MMMKKINKKKKGFTLIELIAVIAIIGILAAVLVPRVSNYITEAKKTKVVAQARNVVMAVETYNAKNTTPVTTSTLVSALTDTVKTSGGGTVDEFNKDTNAIQTLSVDDCKNIVNNGYVFTLTNGVIDKASIKAPATT
;
A
#
# COMPACT_ATOMS: atom_id res chain seq x y z
N MET A 1 69.68 -19.22 2.58
CA MET A 1 68.54 -18.36 2.98
C MET A 1 67.34 -19.25 3.28
N MET A 2 66.75 -19.15 4.47
CA MET A 2 65.64 -20.00 4.91
C MET A 2 64.39 -19.12 5.05
N MET A 3 63.37 -19.37 4.25
CA MET A 3 62.14 -18.57 4.22
C MET A 3 61.18 -19.04 5.31
N LYS A 4 61.06 -18.27 6.39
CA LYS A 4 60.16 -18.57 7.53
C LYS A 4 58.71 -18.35 7.11
N LYS A 5 57.96 -19.43 6.85
CA LYS A 5 56.51 -19.39 6.60
C LYS A 5 55.78 -18.87 7.84
N ILE A 6 55.19 -17.68 7.74
CA ILE A 6 54.32 -17.11 8.77
C ILE A 6 52.97 -17.84 8.69
N ASN A 7 52.75 -18.76 9.63
CA ASN A 7 51.48 -19.49 9.75
C ASN A 7 50.42 -18.54 10.35
N LYS A 8 49.62 -17.89 9.50
CA LYS A 8 48.49 -17.07 9.95
C LYS A 8 47.45 -18.00 10.59
N LYS A 9 47.39 -18.05 11.92
CA LYS A 9 46.32 -18.76 12.63
C LYS A 9 44.98 -18.17 12.17
N LYS A 10 44.18 -18.96 11.44
CA LYS A 10 42.79 -18.59 11.14
C LYS A 10 42.03 -18.62 12.46
N LYS A 11 41.64 -17.45 12.98
CA LYS A 11 40.68 -17.36 14.08
C LYS A 11 39.33 -17.82 13.53
N GLY A 12 38.84 -18.97 13.99
CA GLY A 12 37.48 -19.43 13.71
C GLY A 12 36.48 -18.72 14.61
N PHE A 13 35.24 -18.59 14.12
CA PHE A 13 34.10 -18.10 14.89
C PHE A 13 33.73 -19.18 15.92
N THR A 14 33.42 -18.79 17.16
CA THR A 14 33.04 -19.75 18.21
C THR A 14 31.55 -20.07 18.11
N LEU A 15 31.15 -21.30 18.49
CA LEU A 15 29.73 -21.68 18.52
C LEU A 15 28.93 -20.84 19.53
N ILE A 16 29.57 -20.42 20.63
CA ILE A 16 28.92 -19.58 21.64
C ILE A 16 28.62 -18.17 21.10
N GLU A 17 29.50 -17.58 20.29
CA GLU A 17 29.24 -16.32 19.61
C GLU A 17 28.04 -16.44 18.66
N LEU A 18 27.93 -17.54 17.93
CA LEU A 18 26.80 -17.76 17.02
C LEU A 18 25.48 -17.90 17.79
N ILE A 19 25.48 -18.65 18.91
CA ILE A 19 24.30 -18.87 19.75
C ILE A 19 23.82 -17.56 20.37
N ALA A 20 24.73 -16.74 20.90
CA ALA A 20 24.37 -15.44 21.46
C ALA A 20 23.76 -14.50 20.39
N VAL A 21 24.29 -14.50 19.16
CA VAL A 21 23.78 -13.67 18.06
C VAL A 21 22.37 -14.08 17.65
N ILE A 22 22.11 -15.38 17.42
CA ILE A 22 20.78 -15.84 17.03
C ILE A 22 19.75 -15.64 18.16
N ALA A 23 20.17 -15.71 19.42
CA ALA A 23 19.31 -15.42 20.56
C ALA A 23 18.87 -13.96 20.57
N ILE A 24 19.79 -13.01 20.35
CA ILE A 24 19.47 -11.58 20.27
C ILE A 24 18.58 -11.29 19.04
N ILE A 25 18.91 -11.85 17.87
CA ILE A 25 18.10 -11.68 16.65
C ILE A 25 16.68 -12.25 16.86
N GLY A 26 16.55 -13.39 17.55
CA GLY A 26 15.26 -14.00 17.85
C GLY A 26 14.36 -13.10 18.71
N ILE A 27 14.92 -12.47 19.75
CA ILE A 27 14.20 -11.52 20.61
C ILE A 27 13.77 -10.28 19.80
N LEU A 28 14.68 -9.72 18.98
CA LEU A 28 14.37 -8.56 18.15
C LEU A 28 13.30 -8.88 17.10
N ALA A 29 13.40 -10.04 16.44
CA ALA A 29 12.45 -10.47 15.43
C ALA A 29 11.04 -10.65 16.00
N ALA A 30 10.92 -11.23 17.20
CA ALA A 30 9.63 -11.45 17.86
C ALA A 30 8.84 -10.14 18.07
N VAL A 31 9.53 -9.05 18.42
CA VAL A 31 8.89 -7.73 18.62
C VAL A 31 8.74 -6.96 17.30
N LEU A 32 9.69 -7.11 16.38
CA LEU A 32 9.75 -6.32 15.15
C LEU A 32 8.69 -6.75 14.12
N VAL A 33 8.49 -8.06 13.93
CA VAL A 33 7.58 -8.60 12.90
C VAL A 33 6.15 -8.05 13.00
N PRO A 34 5.45 -8.11 14.15
CA PRO A 34 4.08 -7.59 14.24
C PRO A 34 4.02 -6.07 14.05
N ARG A 35 5.02 -5.32 14.54
CA ARG A 35 5.09 -3.86 14.41
C ARG A 35 5.25 -3.43 12.95
N VAL A 36 6.16 -4.07 12.24
CA VAL A 36 6.41 -3.77 10.81
C VAL A 36 5.20 -4.17 9.96
N SER A 37 4.56 -5.30 10.26
CA SER A 37 3.36 -5.73 9.55
C SER A 37 2.21 -4.70 9.66
N ASN A 38 1.96 -4.19 10.87
CA ASN A 38 0.96 -3.14 11.10
C ASN A 38 1.33 -1.85 10.36
N TYR A 39 2.59 -1.42 10.42
CA TYR A 39 3.05 -0.22 9.72
C TYR A 39 2.88 -0.31 8.20
N ILE A 40 3.22 -1.47 7.61
CA ILE A 40 3.01 -1.72 6.17
C ILE A 40 1.52 -1.64 5.83
N THR A 41 0.64 -2.15 6.69
CA THR A 41 -0.81 -2.12 6.49
C THR A 41 -1.35 -0.69 6.52
N GLU A 42 -0.94 0.13 7.47
CA GLU A 42 -1.33 1.54 7.57
C GLU A 42 -0.76 2.37 6.41
N ALA A 43 0.47 2.09 5.97
CA ALA A 43 1.05 2.70 4.77
C ALA A 43 0.23 2.36 3.52
N LYS A 44 -0.22 1.10 3.38
CA LYS A 44 -1.10 0.67 2.28
C LYS A 44 -2.46 1.37 2.32
N LYS A 45 -3.09 1.49 3.50
CA LYS A 45 -4.35 2.24 3.65
C LYS A 45 -4.18 3.71 3.25
N THR A 46 -3.11 4.34 3.69
CA THR A 46 -2.80 5.73 3.35
C THR A 46 -2.67 5.92 1.84
N LYS A 47 -1.96 5.01 1.17
CA LYS A 47 -1.82 5.00 -0.29
C LYS A 47 -3.16 4.86 -1.01
N VAL A 48 -4.01 3.92 -0.57
CA VAL A 48 -5.35 3.71 -1.12
C VAL A 48 -6.19 4.97 -1.04
N VAL A 49 -6.18 5.67 0.10
CA VAL A 49 -6.97 6.91 0.23
C VAL A 49 -6.43 8.01 -0.67
N ALA A 50 -5.11 8.14 -0.80
CA ALA A 50 -4.52 9.10 -1.74
C ALA A 50 -4.96 8.81 -3.19
N GLN A 51 -4.97 7.53 -3.59
CA GLN A 51 -5.46 7.11 -4.89
C GLN A 51 -6.96 7.39 -5.07
N ALA A 52 -7.79 7.06 -4.07
CA ALA A 52 -9.23 7.34 -4.09
C ALA A 52 -9.52 8.85 -4.22
N ARG A 53 -8.79 9.71 -3.48
CA ARG A 53 -8.87 11.18 -3.62
C ARG A 53 -8.56 11.63 -5.04
N ASN A 54 -7.50 11.09 -5.64
CA ASN A 54 -7.14 11.44 -7.01
C ASN A 54 -8.22 11.04 -8.01
N VAL A 55 -8.81 9.85 -7.86
CA VAL A 55 -9.95 9.41 -8.71
C VAL A 55 -11.13 10.36 -8.57
N VAL A 56 -11.53 10.69 -7.33
CA VAL A 56 -12.66 11.60 -7.08
C VAL A 56 -12.42 12.97 -7.71
N MET A 57 -11.26 13.58 -7.47
CA MET A 57 -10.92 14.88 -8.06
C MET A 57 -10.87 14.84 -9.59
N ALA A 58 -10.35 13.76 -10.17
CA ALA A 58 -10.24 13.60 -11.61
C ALA A 58 -11.63 13.47 -12.26
N VAL A 59 -12.52 12.67 -11.66
CA VAL A 59 -13.92 12.53 -12.12
C VAL A 59 -14.69 13.84 -11.96
N GLU A 60 -14.53 14.54 -10.84
CA GLU A 60 -15.17 15.85 -10.62
C GLU A 60 -14.69 16.89 -11.65
N THR A 61 -13.39 16.93 -11.92
CA THR A 61 -12.82 17.81 -12.95
C THR A 61 -13.31 17.44 -14.35
N TYR A 62 -13.41 16.15 -14.66
CA TYR A 62 -13.95 15.67 -15.94
C TYR A 62 -15.42 16.07 -16.09
N ASN A 63 -16.25 15.80 -15.08
CA ASN A 63 -17.68 16.10 -15.08
C ASN A 63 -17.96 17.61 -15.15
N ALA A 64 -17.07 18.44 -14.60
CA ALA A 64 -17.19 19.90 -14.71
C ALA A 64 -16.93 20.43 -16.13
N LYS A 65 -16.22 19.68 -16.97
CA LYS A 65 -15.80 20.11 -18.33
C LYS A 65 -16.58 19.45 -19.46
N ASN A 66 -17.27 18.34 -19.19
CA ASN A 66 -17.93 17.52 -20.21
C ASN A 66 -19.44 17.51 -20.00
N THR A 67 -20.19 17.47 -21.10
CA THR A 67 -21.66 17.43 -21.09
C THR A 67 -22.23 16.05 -20.75
N THR A 68 -21.41 14.99 -20.90
CA THR A 68 -21.74 13.62 -20.51
C THR A 68 -20.96 13.24 -19.25
N PRO A 69 -21.55 13.39 -18.05
CA PRO A 69 -20.85 13.10 -16.82
C PRO A 69 -20.67 11.59 -16.63
N VAL A 70 -19.52 11.22 -16.07
CA VAL A 70 -19.28 9.90 -15.51
C VAL A 70 -20.16 9.72 -14.28
N THR A 71 -20.93 8.64 -14.26
CA THR A 71 -21.79 8.30 -13.12
C THR A 71 -20.96 7.77 -11.95
N THR A 72 -21.44 7.98 -10.74
CA THR A 72 -20.71 7.59 -9.54
C THR A 72 -20.67 6.07 -9.32
N SER A 73 -21.58 5.32 -9.94
CA SER A 73 -21.58 3.85 -9.98
C SER A 73 -20.54 3.25 -10.92
N THR A 74 -19.88 4.07 -11.76
CA THR A 74 -18.87 3.58 -12.70
C THR A 74 -17.67 3.02 -11.94
N LEU A 75 -17.22 1.82 -12.34
CA LEU A 75 -16.01 1.22 -11.78
C LEU A 75 -14.78 2.03 -12.19
N VAL A 76 -13.80 2.13 -11.30
CA VAL A 76 -12.55 2.84 -11.57
C VAL A 76 -11.83 2.25 -12.79
N SER A 77 -11.90 0.92 -12.99
CA SER A 77 -11.34 0.24 -14.17
C SER A 77 -11.97 0.64 -15.50
N ALA A 78 -13.16 1.23 -15.49
CA ALA A 78 -13.84 1.71 -16.70
C ALA A 78 -13.52 3.18 -17.02
N LEU A 79 -12.74 3.86 -16.18
CA LEU A 79 -12.35 5.27 -16.36
C LEU A 79 -11.07 5.44 -17.18
N THR A 80 -10.43 4.34 -17.58
CA THR A 80 -9.25 4.30 -18.44
C THR A 80 -9.43 5.20 -19.66
N ASP A 81 -8.42 6.03 -19.92
CA ASP A 81 -8.33 7.04 -20.98
C ASP A 81 -9.39 8.17 -21.00
N THR A 82 -10.51 7.98 -20.30
CA THR A 82 -11.62 8.93 -20.25
C THR A 82 -11.34 10.06 -19.25
N VAL A 83 -10.71 9.73 -18.11
CA VAL A 83 -10.50 10.66 -17.01
C VAL A 83 -9.00 10.85 -16.76
N LYS A 84 -8.52 12.10 -16.90
CA LYS A 84 -7.14 12.48 -16.58
C LYS A 84 -7.05 12.99 -15.15
N THR A 85 -6.05 12.52 -14.43
CA THR A 85 -5.73 13.01 -13.09
C THR A 85 -5.07 14.38 -13.16
N SER A 86 -5.11 15.14 -12.05
CA SER A 86 -4.59 16.50 -11.92
C SER A 86 -3.08 16.66 -12.25
N GLY A 87 -2.34 15.54 -12.41
CA GLY A 87 -0.92 15.50 -12.80
C GLY A 87 -0.67 15.10 -14.27
N GLY A 88 -1.70 14.99 -15.11
CA GLY A 88 -1.57 14.68 -16.54
C GLY A 88 -1.55 13.20 -16.90
N GLY A 89 -1.48 12.30 -15.91
CA GLY A 89 -1.60 10.85 -16.12
C GLY A 89 -3.03 10.34 -16.15
N THR A 90 -3.27 9.18 -16.77
CA THR A 90 -4.58 8.50 -16.72
C THR A 90 -4.81 7.87 -15.34
N VAL A 91 -6.07 7.56 -15.01
CA VAL A 91 -6.41 6.84 -13.77
C VAL A 91 -5.65 5.51 -13.57
N ASP A 92 -5.15 4.91 -14.66
CA ASP A 92 -4.42 3.64 -14.65
C ASP A 92 -2.94 3.79 -14.27
N GLU A 93 -2.33 4.94 -14.57
CA GLU A 93 -0.93 5.20 -14.22
C GLU A 93 -0.71 5.32 -12.72
N PHE A 94 -1.72 5.73 -11.96
CA PHE A 94 -1.71 5.75 -10.49
C PHE A 94 -1.98 4.37 -9.86
N ASN A 95 -2.34 3.38 -10.67
CA ASN A 95 -2.90 2.09 -10.25
C ASN A 95 -1.89 0.93 -10.30
N LYS A 96 -0.66 1.17 -10.75
CA LYS A 96 0.35 0.12 -11.02
C LYS A 96 0.71 -0.77 -9.83
N ASP A 97 0.44 -0.35 -8.60
CA ASP A 97 0.85 -1.09 -7.41
C ASP A 97 -0.23 -1.93 -6.73
N THR A 98 -1.51 -1.83 -7.12
CA THR A 98 -2.55 -2.64 -6.46
C THR A 98 -3.86 -2.63 -7.26
N ASN A 99 -4.37 -3.82 -7.57
CA ASN A 99 -5.78 -4.10 -7.89
C ASN A 99 -6.78 -3.65 -6.79
N ALA A 100 -6.38 -2.83 -5.82
CA ALA A 100 -7.13 -2.46 -4.63
C ALA A 100 -8.33 -1.56 -4.93
N ILE A 101 -8.18 -0.58 -5.83
CA ILE A 101 -9.25 0.39 -6.14
C ILE A 101 -9.99 0.12 -7.46
N GLN A 102 -9.45 -0.74 -8.34
CA GLN A 102 -10.05 -1.01 -9.66
C GLN A 102 -11.42 -1.68 -9.58
N THR A 103 -11.64 -2.47 -8.53
CA THR A 103 -12.91 -3.17 -8.26
C THR A 103 -13.94 -2.26 -7.59
N LEU A 104 -13.55 -1.04 -7.23
CA LEU A 104 -14.41 -0.07 -6.57
C LEU A 104 -15.09 0.85 -7.59
N SER A 105 -16.25 1.35 -7.21
CA SER A 105 -16.92 2.44 -7.93
C SER A 105 -16.39 3.80 -7.48
N VAL A 106 -16.69 4.85 -8.25
CA VAL A 106 -16.38 6.24 -7.84
C VAL A 106 -17.07 6.59 -6.51
N ASP A 107 -18.28 6.08 -6.24
CA ASP A 107 -18.96 6.25 -4.95
C ASP A 107 -18.21 5.57 -3.80
N ASP A 108 -17.70 4.36 -4.02
CA ASP A 108 -16.87 3.68 -3.02
C ASP A 108 -15.61 4.52 -2.72
N CYS A 109 -14.98 5.11 -3.75
CA CYS A 109 -13.86 6.04 -3.56
C CYS A 109 -14.26 7.30 -2.77
N LYS A 110 -15.43 7.90 -3.04
CA LYS A 110 -15.94 9.04 -2.26
C LYS A 110 -16.15 8.67 -0.79
N ASN A 111 -16.74 7.50 -0.54
CA ASN A 111 -16.95 6.99 0.82
C ASN A 111 -15.63 6.77 1.56
N ILE A 112 -14.62 6.20 0.91
CA ILE A 112 -13.28 6.02 1.49
C ILE A 112 -12.65 7.37 1.89
N VAL A 113 -12.80 8.40 1.05
CA VAL A 113 -12.25 9.73 1.29
C VAL A 113 -12.95 10.44 2.45
N ASN A 114 -14.28 10.32 2.51
CA ASN A 114 -15.11 11.02 3.49
C ASN A 114 -15.14 10.33 4.87
N ASN A 115 -15.02 8.99 4.91
CA ASN A 115 -15.16 8.20 6.15
C ASN A 115 -13.83 7.88 6.83
N GLY A 116 -12.78 8.69 6.61
CA GLY A 116 -11.57 8.66 7.44
C GLY A 116 -10.89 7.29 7.54
N TYR A 117 -10.66 6.62 6.41
CA TYR A 117 -9.89 5.36 6.34
C TYR A 117 -10.57 4.11 6.93
N VAL A 118 -11.90 4.10 7.13
CA VAL A 118 -12.64 2.95 7.66
C VAL A 118 -12.90 1.91 6.56
N PHE A 119 -11.90 1.07 6.28
CA PHE A 119 -11.98 -0.11 5.41
C PHE A 119 -10.91 -1.15 5.78
N THR A 120 -11.14 -2.42 5.43
CA THR A 120 -10.19 -3.52 5.63
C THR A 120 -9.47 -3.86 4.33
N LEU A 121 -8.24 -4.35 4.49
CA LEU A 121 -7.42 -4.84 3.38
C LEU A 121 -7.24 -6.35 3.55
N THR A 122 -7.71 -7.11 2.57
CA THR A 122 -7.51 -8.56 2.49
C THR A 122 -6.52 -8.81 1.37
N ASN A 123 -5.35 -9.36 1.69
CA ASN A 123 -4.27 -9.62 0.72
C ASN A 123 -3.87 -8.39 -0.14
N GLY A 124 -4.00 -7.18 0.42
CA GLY A 124 -3.67 -5.93 -0.28
C GLY A 124 -4.76 -5.40 -1.21
N VAL A 125 -5.94 -6.02 -1.23
CA VAL A 125 -7.14 -5.53 -1.93
C VAL A 125 -8.15 -5.04 -0.90
N ILE A 126 -8.92 -4.02 -1.24
CA ILE A 126 -9.97 -3.48 -0.37
C ILE A 126 -11.14 -4.46 -0.35
N ASP A 127 -11.58 -4.85 0.84
CA ASP A 127 -12.85 -5.54 0.97
C ASP A 127 -13.98 -4.52 0.81
N LYS A 128 -14.69 -4.57 -0.31
CA LYS A 128 -15.78 -3.63 -0.60
C LYS A 128 -16.86 -3.63 0.50
N ALA A 129 -17.15 -4.78 1.11
CA ALA A 129 -18.16 -4.88 2.17
C ALA A 129 -17.74 -4.13 3.45
N SER A 130 -16.44 -3.87 3.62
CA SER A 130 -15.89 -3.14 4.76
C SER A 130 -15.94 -1.62 4.60
N ILE A 131 -16.23 -1.11 3.39
CA ILE A 131 -16.40 0.32 3.12
C ILE A 131 -17.74 0.72 3.74
N LYS A 132 -17.72 1.06 5.02
CA LYS A 132 -18.93 1.43 5.75
C LYS A 132 -19.28 2.89 5.45
N ALA A 133 -20.56 3.17 5.18
CA ALA A 133 -21.12 4.49 5.45
C ALA A 133 -20.91 4.81 6.94
N PRO A 134 -20.69 6.08 7.33
CA PRO A 134 -20.49 6.42 8.73
C PRO A 134 -21.71 5.90 9.50
N ALA A 135 -21.47 5.18 10.60
CA ALA A 135 -22.56 4.65 11.40
C ALA A 135 -23.47 5.80 11.83
N THR A 136 -24.64 5.93 11.21
CA THR A 136 -25.68 6.84 11.67
C THR A 136 -26.10 6.36 13.04
N THR A 137 -25.82 7.18 14.05
CA THR A 137 -26.25 6.96 15.44
C THR A 137 -27.76 6.89 15.52
#